data_AF-A0A955MG42-F1
#
_entry.id   AF-A0A955MG42-F1
#
_cell.length_a   1.000
_cell.length_b   1.000
_cell.length_c   1.000
_cell.angle_alpha   90.00
_cell.angle_beta   90.00
_cell.angle_gamma   90.00
#
_symmetry.space_group_name_H-M   'P 1'
#
loop_
_entity.id
_entity.type
_entity.pdbx_description
1 polymer ?
#
loop_
_entity_poly.entity_id
_entity_poly.type
_entity_poly.pdbx_seq_one_letter_code
_entity_poly.pdbx_strand_id
1 'polypeptide(L)'
;MKLKGKQKIGLVLAGMFLVWGILHYQHHGLMAINVVLFIIAAFFILVNLCADHLLVFGYGLPVILLCVGTLHCIKHGESGVFTKIAYALAGIVFLISLFNRQGLEFIYKYWMKVAHFIGDTITAILMMIMFYLVFTPIGIFLRLTGKDLLDRKIDKTIQSYWKLREKTPFDKERCTKQF
;
A
#
# COMPACT_ATOMS: atom_id res chain seq x y z
N MET A 1 19.03 -6.84 13.36
CA MET A 1 17.74 -7.53 13.13
C MET A 1 16.79 -6.81 12.14
N LYS A 2 16.76 -5.46 12.08
CA LYS A 2 15.92 -4.65 11.15
C LYS A 2 16.14 -4.89 9.64
N LEU A 3 17.35 -5.30 9.23
CA LEU A 3 17.69 -5.51 7.81
C LEU A 3 16.96 -6.70 7.17
N LYS A 4 16.70 -7.77 7.94
CA LYS A 4 16.08 -9.00 7.44
C LYS A 4 14.61 -8.82 7.04
N GLY A 5 13.91 -7.86 7.67
CA GLY A 5 12.49 -7.55 7.38
C GLY A 5 12.31 -6.72 6.11
N LYS A 6 13.15 -5.69 5.90
CA LYS A 6 13.14 -4.87 4.67
C LYS A 6 13.42 -5.72 3.42
N GLN A 7 14.39 -6.64 3.52
CA GLN A 7 14.77 -7.51 2.41
C GLN A 7 13.63 -8.44 1.98
N LYS A 8 12.85 -8.99 2.93
CA LYS A 8 11.70 -9.85 2.63
C LYS A 8 10.58 -9.09 1.91
N ILE A 9 10.26 -7.88 2.36
CA ILE A 9 9.21 -7.06 1.74
C ILE A 9 9.61 -6.67 0.31
N GLY A 10 10.86 -6.27 0.11
CA GLY A 10 11.37 -5.94 -1.21
C GLY A 10 11.37 -7.14 -2.18
N LEU A 11 11.69 -8.34 -1.70
CA LEU A 11 11.64 -9.57 -2.49
C LEU A 11 10.22 -9.94 -2.91
N VAL A 12 9.24 -9.79 -2.01
CA VAL A 12 7.82 -10.04 -2.30
C VAL A 12 7.29 -9.05 -3.33
N LEU A 13 7.61 -7.76 -3.20
CA LEU A 13 7.24 -6.73 -4.16
C LEU A 13 7.86 -6.99 -5.54
N ALA A 14 9.14 -7.35 -5.61
CA ALA A 14 9.80 -7.72 -6.86
C ALA A 14 9.07 -8.88 -7.57
N GLY A 15 8.67 -9.91 -6.81
CA GLY A 15 7.87 -11.03 -7.31
C GLY A 15 6.49 -10.60 -7.83
N MET A 16 5.78 -9.73 -7.11
CA MET A 16 4.47 -9.22 -7.53
C MET A 16 4.55 -8.41 -8.84
N PHE A 17 5.58 -7.57 -8.99
CA PHE A 17 5.77 -6.80 -10.22
C PHE A 17 6.14 -7.69 -11.41
N LEU A 18 6.97 -8.72 -11.21
CA LEU A 18 7.25 -9.71 -12.24
C LEU A 18 5.97 -10.42 -12.72
N VAL A 19 5.14 -10.88 -11.79
CA VAL A 19 3.86 -11.54 -12.12
C VAL A 19 2.90 -10.58 -12.82
N TRP A 20 2.80 -9.34 -12.35
CA TRP A 20 1.98 -8.31 -13.00
C TRP A 20 2.46 -8.00 -14.42
N GLY A 21 3.78 -7.88 -14.64
CA GLY A 21 4.37 -7.66 -15.95
C GLY A 21 4.09 -8.81 -16.93
N ILE A 22 4.14 -10.06 -16.47
CA ILE A 22 3.84 -11.24 -17.28
C ILE A 22 2.34 -11.30 -17.63
N LEU A 23 1.45 -11.05 -16.67
CA LEU A 23 0.00 -11.06 -16.90
C LEU A 23 -0.44 -9.95 -17.86
N HIS A 24 0.14 -8.76 -17.73
CA HIS A 24 -0.23 -7.62 -18.56
C HIS A 24 0.38 -7.70 -19.97
N TYR A 25 1.54 -8.35 -20.12
CA TYR A 25 2.12 -8.70 -21.42
C TYR A 25 1.16 -9.54 -22.27
N GLN A 26 0.49 -10.51 -21.64
CA GLN A 26 -0.37 -11.47 -22.32
C GLN A 26 -1.66 -10.86 -22.88
N HIS A 27 -2.14 -9.73 -22.32
CA HIS A 27 -3.41 -9.12 -22.72
C HIS A 27 -3.29 -7.94 -23.70
N HIS A 28 -2.14 -7.25 -23.74
CA HIS A 28 -2.01 -5.97 -24.47
C HIS A 28 -0.79 -5.85 -25.39
N GLY A 29 0.09 -6.86 -25.45
CA GLY A 29 1.38 -6.76 -26.16
C GLY A 29 2.33 -5.73 -25.52
N LEU A 30 3.57 -5.67 -26.00
CA LEU A 30 4.63 -4.81 -25.44
C LEU A 30 4.45 -3.34 -25.87
N MET A 31 3.36 -2.69 -25.45
CA MET A 31 3.19 -1.26 -25.61
C MET A 31 4.32 -0.53 -24.85
N ALA A 32 4.97 0.44 -25.48
CA ALA A 32 6.11 1.17 -24.91
C ALA A 32 5.86 1.72 -23.49
N ILE A 33 4.61 2.06 -23.18
CA ILE A 33 4.15 2.53 -21.86
C ILE A 33 4.37 1.47 -20.77
N ASN A 34 4.00 0.21 -21.04
CA ASN A 34 4.07 -0.87 -20.06
C ASN A 34 5.52 -1.26 -19.77
N VAL A 35 6.38 -1.21 -20.79
CA VAL A 35 7.82 -1.46 -20.65
C VAL A 35 8.48 -0.41 -19.77
N VAL A 36 8.19 0.86 -20.03
CA VAL A 36 8.75 1.96 -19.23
C VAL A 36 8.25 1.92 -17.80
N LEU A 37 6.96 1.66 -17.57
CA LEU A 37 6.41 1.48 -16.21
C LEU A 37 7.09 0.32 -15.47
N PHE A 38 7.37 -0.79 -16.16
CA PHE A 38 8.07 -1.93 -15.58
C PHE A 38 9.52 -1.58 -15.22
N ILE A 39 10.23 -0.84 -16.07
CA ILE A 39 11.60 -0.37 -15.80
C ILE A 39 11.63 0.60 -14.60
N ILE A 40 10.68 1.54 -14.51
CA ILE A 40 10.54 2.44 -13.36
C ILE A 40 10.32 1.64 -12.07
N ALA A 41 9.38 0.71 -12.09
CA ALA A 41 9.04 -0.09 -10.92
C ALA A 41 10.21 -0.99 -10.49
N ALA A 42 10.86 -1.67 -11.44
CA ALA A 42 12.02 -2.50 -11.18
C ALA A 42 13.19 -1.69 -10.61
N PHE A 43 13.49 -0.52 -11.20
CA PHE A 43 14.52 0.37 -10.68
C PHE A 43 14.19 0.86 -9.26
N PHE A 44 12.96 1.29 -9.03
CA PHE A 44 12.52 1.77 -7.71
C PHE A 44 12.61 0.68 -6.63
N ILE A 45 12.21 -0.54 -6.95
CA ILE A 45 12.30 -1.70 -6.04
C ILE A 45 13.75 -2.07 -5.76
N LEU A 46 14.60 -2.10 -6.79
CA LEU A 46 16.02 -2.46 -6.66
C LEU A 46 16.78 -1.44 -5.82
N VAL A 47 16.51 -0.15 -6.02
CA VAL A 47 17.08 0.93 -5.21
C VAL A 47 16.54 0.89 -3.78
N ASN A 48 15.24 0.62 -3.56
CA ASN A 48 14.65 0.47 -2.22
C ASN A 48 15.17 -0.76 -1.45
N LEU A 49 15.63 -1.81 -2.16
CA LEU A 49 16.26 -2.98 -1.55
C LEU A 49 17.67 -2.66 -1.00
N CYS A 50 18.37 -1.74 -1.65
CA CYS A 50 19.81 -1.51 -1.47
C CYS A 50 20.15 -0.21 -0.73
N ALA A 51 19.31 0.83 -0.84
CA ALA A 51 19.66 2.19 -0.45
C ALA A 51 18.82 2.74 0.71
N ASP A 52 19.35 3.77 1.39
CA ASP A 52 18.60 4.56 2.35
C ASP A 52 17.40 5.25 1.68
N HIS A 53 16.29 5.43 2.41
CA HIS A 53 15.07 6.03 1.88
C HIS A 53 15.28 7.40 1.21
N LEU A 54 16.28 8.15 1.66
CA LEU A 54 16.65 9.43 1.08
C LEU A 54 17.27 9.28 -0.33
N LEU A 55 18.10 8.27 -0.55
CA LEU A 55 18.72 7.99 -1.85
C LEU A 55 17.68 7.50 -2.86
N VAL A 56 16.71 6.70 -2.41
CA VAL A 56 15.55 6.28 -3.22
C VAL A 56 14.77 7.51 -3.69
N PHE A 57 14.56 8.49 -2.80
CA PHE A 57 13.88 9.73 -3.14
C PHE A 57 14.69 10.60 -4.12
N GLY A 58 15.99 10.77 -3.87
CA GLY A 58 16.87 11.58 -4.71
C GLY A 58 17.06 11.05 -6.13
N TYR A 59 17.26 9.74 -6.30
CA TYR A 59 17.42 9.12 -7.62
C TYR A 59 16.09 8.71 -8.28
N GLY A 60 15.05 8.46 -7.49
CA GLY A 60 13.74 8.07 -8.01
C GLY A 60 13.08 9.17 -8.83
N LEU A 61 13.09 10.41 -8.36
CA LEU A 61 12.40 11.53 -9.02
C LEU A 61 12.98 11.84 -10.42
N PRO A 62 14.31 11.97 -10.61
CA PRO A 62 14.90 12.14 -11.94
C PRO A 62 14.57 10.97 -12.87
N VAL A 63 14.66 9.73 -12.40
CA VAL A 63 14.40 8.55 -13.25
C VAL A 63 12.95 8.51 -13.73
N ILE A 64 11.99 8.84 -12.85
CA ILE A 64 10.58 8.95 -13.23
C ILE A 64 10.39 10.05 -14.28
N LEU A 65 10.98 11.23 -14.09
CA LEU A 65 10.88 12.35 -15.04
C LEU A 65 11.50 12.01 -16.40
N LEU A 66 12.66 11.34 -16.42
CA LEU A 66 13.29 10.85 -17.66
C LEU A 66 12.37 9.86 -18.38
N CYS A 67 11.79 8.91 -17.65
CA CYS A 67 10.89 7.93 -18.21
C CYS A 67 9.61 8.56 -18.77
N VAL A 68 8.99 9.50 -18.05
CA VAL A 68 7.83 10.25 -18.54
C VAL A 68 8.17 11.06 -19.80
N GLY A 69 9.35 11.69 -19.81
CA GLY A 69 9.88 12.38 -20.99
C GLY A 69 10.02 11.46 -22.22
N THR A 70 10.61 10.28 -22.04
CA THR A 70 10.73 9.29 -23.12
C THR A 70 9.37 8.81 -23.64
N LEU A 71 8.39 8.56 -22.75
CA LEU A 71 7.05 8.13 -23.14
C LEU A 71 6.29 9.18 -23.94
N HIS A 72 6.39 10.44 -23.53
CA HIS A 72 5.79 11.55 -24.26
C HIS A 72 6.40 11.68 -25.66
N CYS A 73 7.72 11.50 -25.77
CA CYS A 73 8.44 11.55 -27.05
C CYS A 73 8.01 10.41 -28.00
N ILE A 74 7.84 9.19 -27.50
CA ILE A 74 7.42 8.04 -28.31
C ILE A 74 5.97 8.19 -28.80
N LYS A 75 5.07 8.74 -27.97
CA LYS A 75 3.66 8.92 -28.34
C LYS A 75 3.42 10.05 -29.34
N HIS A 76 4.14 11.16 -29.21
CA HIS A 76 3.88 12.36 -29.99
C HIS A 76 4.89 12.60 -31.12
N GLY A 77 5.93 11.77 -31.26
CA GLY A 77 6.86 11.74 -32.40
C GLY A 77 7.77 12.97 -32.55
N GLU A 78 7.43 14.09 -31.89
CA GLU A 78 8.21 15.32 -31.89
C GLU A 78 8.77 15.62 -30.50
N SER A 79 10.00 16.16 -30.48
CA SER A 79 10.61 16.71 -29.27
C SER A 79 9.93 18.05 -28.91
N GLY A 80 8.67 17.97 -28.48
CA GLY A 80 7.92 19.12 -28.00
C GLY A 80 8.66 19.83 -26.87
N VAL A 81 8.37 21.12 -26.69
CA VAL A 81 8.97 21.97 -25.65
C VAL A 81 8.85 21.32 -24.27
N PHE A 82 7.74 20.62 -24.02
CA PHE A 82 7.48 19.85 -22.80
C PHE A 82 8.56 18.80 -22.50
N THR A 83 9.01 18.05 -23.51
CA THR A 83 10.01 16.99 -23.34
C THR A 83 11.37 17.56 -22.94
N LYS A 84 11.76 18.71 -23.51
CA LYS A 84 13.02 19.40 -23.16
C LYS A 84 12.99 19.96 -21.75
N ILE A 85 11.85 20.53 -21.32
CA ILE A 85 11.66 21.01 -19.94
C ILE A 85 11.75 19.85 -18.95
N ALA A 86 11.14 18.70 -19.26
CA ALA A 86 11.21 17.52 -18.40
C ALA A 86 12.64 17.01 -18.22
N TYR A 87 13.43 16.93 -19.30
CA TYR A 87 14.85 16.55 -19.24
C TYR A 87 15.70 17.56 -18.47
N ALA A 88 15.49 18.86 -18.70
CA ALA A 88 16.20 19.91 -17.98
C ALA A 88 15.91 19.85 -16.47
N LEU A 89 14.64 19.69 -16.09
CA LEU A 89 14.22 19.56 -14.70
C LEU A 89 14.81 18.29 -14.06
N ALA A 90 14.80 17.17 -14.76
CA ALA A 90 15.41 15.93 -14.29
C ALA A 90 16.91 16.09 -14.01
N GLY A 91 17.65 16.75 -14.92
CA GLY A 91 19.07 17.04 -14.76
C GLY A 91 19.36 17.94 -13.56
N ILE A 92 18.57 19.00 -13.37
CA ILE A 92 18.71 19.91 -12.22
C ILE A 92 18.47 19.16 -10.90
N VAL A 93 17.39 18.38 -10.82
CA VAL A 93 17.07 17.60 -9.61
C VAL A 93 18.16 16.56 -9.33
N PHE A 94 18.71 15.92 -10.35
CA PHE A 94 19.79 14.95 -10.21
C PHE A 94 21.07 15.60 -9.67
N LEU A 95 21.45 16.76 -10.19
CA LEU A 95 22.60 17.52 -9.70
C LEU A 95 22.41 17.98 -8.25
N ILE A 96 21.25 18.53 -7.90
CA ILE A 96 20.93 18.93 -6.52
C ILE A 96 21.01 17.73 -5.56
N SER A 97 20.56 16.57 -6.01
CA SER A 97 20.59 15.33 -5.22
C SER A 97 22.01 14.83 -4.94
N LEU A 98 22.98 15.12 -5.80
CA LEU A 98 24.40 14.77 -5.61
C LEU A 98 25.13 15.72 -4.66
N PHE A 99 24.88 17.03 -4.77
CA PHE A 99 25.66 18.04 -4.04
C PHE A 99 25.11 18.40 -2.66
N ASN A 100 23.79 18.33 -2.42
CA ASN A 100 23.19 18.81 -1.17
C ASN A 100 22.32 17.75 -0.47
N ARG A 101 23.00 16.82 0.22
CA ARG A 101 22.37 15.77 1.06
C ARG A 101 21.44 16.35 2.13
N GLN A 102 21.87 17.41 2.84
CA GLN A 102 21.12 17.96 3.97
C GLN A 102 19.82 18.66 3.54
N GLY A 103 19.83 19.39 2.42
CA GLY A 103 18.62 20.00 1.86
C GLY A 103 17.60 18.95 1.43
N LEU A 104 18.07 17.85 0.83
CA LEU A 104 17.21 16.74 0.42
C LEU A 104 16.55 16.05 1.63
N GLU A 105 17.24 15.94 2.77
CA GLU A 105 16.70 15.38 4.01
C GLU A 105 15.55 16.21 4.56
N PHE A 106 15.69 17.54 4.54
CA PHE A 106 14.63 18.43 4.96
C PHE A 106 13.40 18.27 4.05
N ILE A 107 13.58 18.38 2.74
CA ILE A 107 12.49 18.22 1.76
C ILE A 107 11.81 16.86 1.92
N TYR A 108 12.59 15.78 2.02
CA TYR A 108 12.08 14.43 2.21
C TYR A 108 11.23 14.33 3.48
N LYS A 109 11.67 14.90 4.60
CA LYS A 109 10.93 14.85 5.86
C LYS A 109 9.56 15.54 5.76
N TYR A 110 9.49 16.72 5.13
CA TYR A 110 8.22 17.41 4.93
C TYR A 110 7.33 16.66 3.93
N TRP A 111 7.90 16.19 2.83
CA TRP A 111 7.19 15.40 1.83
C TRP A 111 6.57 14.15 2.44
N MET A 112 7.34 13.41 3.24
CA MET A 112 6.84 12.22 3.93
C MET A 112 5.75 12.54 4.94
N LYS A 113 5.85 13.67 5.66
CA LYS A 113 4.79 14.11 6.57
C LYS A 113 3.46 14.33 5.83
N VAL A 114 3.52 14.95 4.65
CA VAL A 114 2.34 15.14 3.79
C VAL A 114 1.83 13.80 3.26
N ALA A 115 2.72 12.94 2.77
CA ALA A 115 2.35 11.62 2.28
C ALA A 115 1.67 10.76 3.35
N HIS A 116 2.17 10.81 4.60
CA HIS A 116 1.55 10.14 5.74
C HIS A 116 0.16 10.70 6.04
N PHE A 117 0.02 12.02 6.09
CA PHE A 117 -1.29 12.65 6.33
C PHE A 117 -2.32 12.26 5.27
N ILE A 118 -1.92 12.23 4.00
CA ILE A 118 -2.77 11.77 2.89
C ILE A 118 -3.10 10.28 3.06
N GLY A 119 -2.11 9.45 3.36
CA GLY A 119 -2.29 8.01 3.56
C GLY A 119 -3.25 7.68 4.70
N ASP A 120 -3.12 8.37 5.83
CA ASP A 120 -4.00 8.21 6.99
C ASP A 120 -5.44 8.65 6.65
N THR A 121 -5.58 9.75 5.92
CA THR A 121 -6.89 10.24 5.47
C THR A 121 -7.57 9.24 4.53
N ILE A 122 -6.85 8.73 3.53
CA ILE A 122 -7.37 7.72 2.60
C ILE A 122 -7.74 6.44 3.36
N THR A 123 -6.91 6.00 4.30
CA THR A 123 -7.19 4.81 5.11
C THR A 123 -8.45 5.00 5.95
N ALA A 124 -8.62 6.15 6.59
CA ALA A 124 -9.82 6.48 7.35
C ALA A 124 -11.08 6.51 6.47
N ILE A 125 -11.00 7.13 5.30
CA ILE A 125 -12.10 7.15 4.32
C ILE A 125 -12.44 5.74 3.86
N LEU A 126 -11.43 4.93 3.51
CA LEU A 126 -11.64 3.55 3.08
C LEU A 126 -12.30 2.71 4.18
N MET A 127 -11.85 2.85 5.43
CA MET A 127 -12.43 2.16 6.59
C MET A 127 -13.88 2.58 6.82
N MET A 128 -14.18 3.88 6.68
CA MET A 128 -15.56 4.37 6.75
C MET A 128 -16.42 3.73 5.66
N ILE A 129 -15.97 3.77 4.40
CA ILE A 129 -16.69 3.19 3.26
C ILE A 129 -16.91 1.69 3.48
N MET A 130 -15.88 0.94 3.87
CA MET A 130 -16.00 -0.49 4.16
C MET A 130 -17.03 -0.77 5.27
N PHE A 131 -17.05 0.02 6.33
CA PHE A 131 -18.01 -0.13 7.42
C PHE A 131 -19.46 0.06 6.95
N TYR A 132 -19.71 1.09 6.14
CA TYR A 132 -21.05 1.37 5.64
C TYR A 132 -21.49 0.45 4.50
N LEU A 133 -20.59 0.05 3.60
CA LEU A 133 -20.95 -0.81 2.46
C LEU A 133 -20.95 -2.29 2.78
N VAL A 134 -20.13 -2.77 3.71
CA VAL A 134 -19.97 -4.21 3.97
C VAL A 134 -20.57 -4.57 5.32
N PHE A 135 -20.10 -3.95 6.40
CA PHE A 135 -20.52 -4.34 7.74
C PHE A 135 -21.96 -3.95 8.07
N THR A 136 -22.40 -2.77 7.61
CA THR A 136 -23.77 -2.31 7.83
C THR A 136 -24.82 -3.20 7.17
N PRO A 137 -24.74 -3.57 5.87
CA PRO A 137 -25.73 -4.48 5.29
C PRO A 137 -25.68 -5.88 5.90
N ILE A 138 -24.52 -6.38 6.30
CA ILE A 138 -24.42 -7.65 7.05
C ILE A 138 -25.21 -7.54 8.37
N GLY A 139 -25.04 -6.44 9.11
CA GLY A 139 -25.79 -6.18 10.34
C GLY A 139 -27.29 -6.04 10.12
N ILE A 140 -27.71 -5.37 9.05
CA ILE A 140 -29.13 -5.26 8.66
C ILE A 140 -29.67 -6.64 8.29
N PHE A 141 -28.93 -7.43 7.52
CA PHE A 141 -29.32 -8.79 7.12
C PHE A 141 -29.49 -9.71 8.33
N LEU A 142 -28.58 -9.66 9.30
CA LEU A 142 -28.69 -10.39 10.57
C LEU A 142 -29.94 -9.99 11.36
N ARG A 143 -30.26 -8.68 11.40
CA ARG A 143 -31.49 -8.17 12.04
C ARG A 143 -32.74 -8.65 11.32
N LEU A 144 -32.76 -8.63 9.98
CA LEU A 144 -33.89 -9.13 9.18
C LEU A 144 -34.10 -10.64 9.33
N THR A 145 -33.01 -11.41 9.46
CA THR A 145 -33.07 -12.87 9.69
C THR A 145 -33.51 -13.22 11.12
N GLY A 146 -33.69 -12.22 12.01
CA GLY A 146 -34.15 -12.44 13.38
C GLY A 146 -33.15 -13.17 14.29
N LYS A 147 -31.90 -13.35 13.85
CA LYS A 147 -30.86 -14.01 14.63
C LYS A 147 -30.30 -13.02 15.65
N ASP A 148 -30.82 -13.09 16.87
CA ASP A 148 -30.22 -12.41 18.01
C ASP A 148 -29.02 -13.23 18.53
N LEU A 149 -27.84 -12.99 17.98
CA LEU A 149 -26.62 -13.71 18.35
C LEU A 149 -26.17 -13.43 19.79
N LEU A 150 -26.66 -12.35 20.41
CA LEU A 150 -26.22 -11.88 21.72
C LEU A 150 -27.33 -11.89 22.77
N ASP A 151 -28.49 -12.50 22.49
CA ASP A 151 -29.67 -12.48 23.38
C ASP A 151 -29.91 -11.06 23.96
N ARG A 152 -29.83 -10.02 23.11
CA ARG A 152 -29.81 -8.62 23.56
C ARG A 152 -31.15 -8.11 24.07
N LYS A 153 -32.24 -8.83 23.80
CA LYS A 153 -33.57 -8.49 24.32
C LYS A 153 -33.60 -8.75 25.83
N ILE A 154 -33.83 -7.67 26.59
CA ILE A 154 -34.05 -7.74 28.03
C ILE A 154 -35.48 -8.28 28.24
N ASP A 155 -35.55 -9.56 28.57
CA ASP A 155 -36.77 -10.20 29.07
C ASP A 155 -36.92 -9.90 30.57
N LYS A 156 -38.01 -9.19 30.90
CA LYS A 156 -38.33 -8.80 32.28
C LYS A 156 -39.02 -9.91 33.08
N THR A 157 -39.36 -11.03 32.43
CA THR A 157 -40.07 -12.16 33.06
C THR A 157 -39.12 -13.19 33.67
N ILE A 158 -37.84 -13.17 33.28
CA ILE A 158 -36.82 -14.08 33.83
C ILE A 158 -36.15 -13.50 35.08
N GLN A 159 -36.04 -14.32 36.13
CA GLN A 159 -35.37 -13.95 37.38
C GLN A 159 -33.85 -13.75 37.23
N SER A 160 -33.21 -14.38 36.24
CA SER A 160 -31.76 -14.29 36.03
C SER A 160 -31.38 -14.65 34.59
N TYR A 161 -30.45 -13.90 34.01
CA TYR A 161 -29.82 -14.20 32.72
C TYR A 161 -28.69 -15.24 32.82
N TRP A 162 -28.42 -15.73 34.03
CA TRP A 162 -27.33 -16.67 34.27
C TRP A 162 -27.62 -18.02 33.62
N LYS A 163 -26.95 -18.31 32.50
CA LYS A 163 -27.00 -19.65 31.88
C LYS A 163 -26.22 -20.62 32.78
N LEU A 164 -26.94 -21.50 33.46
CA LEU A 164 -26.35 -22.51 34.33
C LEU A 164 -25.45 -23.42 33.49
N ARG A 165 -24.14 -23.41 33.76
CA ARG A 165 -23.21 -24.30 33.08
C ARG A 165 -23.34 -25.70 33.70
N GLU A 166 -23.47 -26.72 32.88
CA GLU A 166 -23.45 -28.11 33.35
C GLU A 166 -22.15 -28.39 34.11
N LYS A 167 -22.28 -28.96 35.31
CA LYS A 167 -21.14 -29.37 36.14
C LYS A 167 -20.51 -30.60 35.53
N THR A 168 -19.69 -30.39 34.51
CA THR A 168 -18.76 -31.41 34.03
C THR A 168 -17.67 -31.64 35.08
N PRO A 169 -17.23 -32.89 35.30
CA PRO A 169 -16.14 -33.19 36.24
C PRO A 169 -14.88 -32.41 35.86
N PHE A 170 -14.14 -31.98 36.88
CA PHE A 170 -12.94 -31.19 36.70
C PHE A 170 -11.89 -31.98 35.91
N ASP A 171 -11.55 -31.49 34.72
CA ASP A 171 -10.52 -32.07 33.85
C ASP A 171 -9.38 -31.05 33.67
N LYS A 172 -8.18 -31.46 34.09
CA LYS A 172 -6.96 -30.64 34.03
C LYS A 172 -6.53 -30.38 32.58
N GLU A 173 -6.79 -31.30 31.64
CA GLU A 173 -6.48 -31.07 30.22
C GLU A 173 -7.32 -29.95 29.63
N ARG A 174 -8.58 -29.82 30.05
CA ARG A 174 -9.48 -28.78 29.55
C ARG A 174 -9.01 -27.37 29.91
N CYS A 175 -8.36 -27.20 31.06
CA CYS A 175 -7.73 -25.93 31.44
C CYS A 175 -6.54 -25.57 30.54
N THR A 176 -5.83 -26.55 30.01
CA THR A 176 -4.68 -26.31 29.11
C THR A 176 -5.09 -26.01 27.66
N LYS A 177 -6.32 -26.34 27.25
CA LYS A 177 -6.85 -26.11 25.89
C LYS A 177 -7.67 -24.82 25.76
N GLN A 178 -7.77 -24.01 26.83
CA GLN A 178 -8.61 -22.81 26.88
C GLN A 178 -7.89 -21.52 26.41
N PHE A 179 -6.56 -21.55 26.32
CA PHE A 179 -5.73 -20.47 25.80
C PHE A 179 -5.03 -20.94 24.52
#